data_AF-A0AAW0FBI6-F1
#
_entry.id   AF-A0AAW0FBI6-F1
#
_cell.length_a   1.000
_cell.length_b   1.000
_cell.length_c   1.000
_cell.angle_alpha   90.00
_cell.angle_beta   90.00
_cell.angle_gamma   90.00
#
_symmetry.space_group_name_H-M   'P 1'
#
loop_
_entity.id
_entity.type
_entity.pdbx_description
1 polymer ?
#
loop_
_entity_poly.entity_id
_entity_poly.type
_entity_poly.pdbx_seq_one_letter_code
_entity_poly.pdbx_strand_id
1 'polypeptide(L)'
;MKLSTSSFSLLATLLATFALANAQSDDCGQRCWDAASSPSAGSIDCDPSDFDCLCHNGNFLIFASRCTMNCDDAARAFVSNRCAPFTSTPAAPTPVATA
;
A
#
# COMPACT_ATOMS: atom_id res chain seq x y z
N MET A 1 8.59 -44.34 -24.08
CA MET A 1 8.56 -43.61 -22.79
C MET A 1 8.24 -42.16 -23.10
N LYS A 2 7.03 -41.69 -22.81
CA LYS A 2 6.56 -40.34 -23.18
C LYS A 2 6.38 -39.57 -21.88
N LEU A 3 7.34 -38.69 -21.56
CA LEU A 3 7.31 -37.89 -20.33
C LEU A 3 6.15 -36.90 -20.41
N SER A 4 5.23 -36.99 -19.46
CA SER A 4 4.13 -36.07 -19.23
C SER A 4 4.65 -34.63 -19.09
N THR A 5 4.39 -33.82 -20.11
CA THR A 5 4.61 -32.37 -20.15
C THR A 5 3.57 -31.58 -19.36
N SER A 6 2.71 -32.24 -18.57
CA SER A 6 1.51 -31.64 -17.97
C SER A 6 1.76 -30.85 -16.68
N SER A 7 2.95 -30.93 -16.07
CA SER A 7 3.21 -30.32 -14.76
C SER A 7 3.62 -28.85 -14.81
N PHE A 8 4.10 -28.35 -15.96
CA PHE A 8 4.56 -26.95 -16.09
C PHE A 8 3.41 -25.94 -16.23
N SER A 9 2.27 -26.36 -16.81
CA SER A 9 1.13 -25.45 -17.01
C SER A 9 0.41 -25.09 -15.71
N LEU A 10 0.36 -26.00 -14.73
CA LEU A 10 -0.31 -25.74 -13.44
C LEU A 10 0.42 -24.68 -12.62
N LEU A 11 1.75 -24.74 -12.56
CA LEU A 11 2.58 -23.76 -11.85
C LEU A 11 2.45 -22.36 -12.46
N ALA A 12 2.52 -22.24 -13.79
CA ALA A 12 2.36 -20.94 -14.47
C ALA A 12 0.97 -20.31 -14.23
N THR A 13 -0.07 -21.15 -14.17
CA THR A 13 -1.44 -20.68 -13.90
C THR A 13 -1.59 -20.21 -12.44
N LEU A 14 -0.99 -20.92 -11.48
CA LEU A 14 -0.97 -20.55 -10.06
C LEU A 14 -0.18 -19.27 -9.79
N LEU A 15 0.94 -19.06 -10.47
CA LEU A 15 1.72 -17.82 -10.39
C LEU A 15 0.97 -16.63 -11.00
N ALA A 16 0.26 -16.84 -12.11
CA ALA A 16 -0.55 -15.81 -12.75
C ALA A 16 -1.77 -15.43 -11.90
N THR A 17 -2.44 -16.38 -11.25
CA THR A 17 -3.56 -16.07 -10.35
C THR A 17 -3.09 -15.38 -9.06
N PHE A 18 -1.91 -15.73 -8.53
CA PHE A 18 -1.32 -14.98 -7.42
C PHE A 18 -0.94 -13.55 -7.81
N ALA A 19 -0.42 -13.32 -9.02
CA ALA A 19 -0.11 -11.98 -9.51
C ALA A 19 -1.38 -11.14 -9.77
N LEU A 20 -2.45 -11.74 -10.31
CA LEU A 20 -3.74 -11.06 -10.49
C LEU A 20 -4.45 -10.76 -9.17
N ALA A 21 -4.35 -11.65 -8.18
CA ALA A 21 -4.93 -11.43 -6.85
C ALA A 21 -4.24 -10.27 -6.08
N ASN A 22 -2.93 -10.13 -6.24
CA ASN A 22 -2.20 -8.97 -5.70
C ASN A 22 -2.56 -7.68 -6.46
N ALA A 23 -2.67 -7.72 -7.79
CA ALA A 23 -3.02 -6.56 -8.60
C ALA A 23 -4.44 -6.00 -8.32
N GLN A 24 -5.41 -6.83 -7.94
CA GLN A 24 -6.76 -6.35 -7.58
C GLN A 24 -6.86 -5.78 -6.16
N SER A 25 -6.01 -6.25 -5.23
CA SER A 25 -5.95 -5.72 -3.87
C SER A 25 -5.29 -4.34 -3.84
N ASP A 26 -4.23 -4.15 -4.65
CA ASP A 26 -3.60 -2.85 -4.86
C ASP A 26 -4.55 -1.81 -5.48
N ASP A 27 -5.50 -2.24 -6.31
CA ASP A 27 -6.48 -1.36 -6.97
C ASP A 27 -7.42 -0.66 -5.96
N CYS A 28 -7.89 -1.38 -4.93
CA CYS A 28 -8.76 -0.80 -3.90
C CYS A 28 -8.00 0.22 -3.04
N GLY A 29 -6.78 -0.13 -2.60
CA GLY A 29 -5.91 0.76 -1.83
C GLY A 29 -5.52 2.03 -2.60
N GLN A 30 -5.14 1.88 -3.87
CA GLN A 30 -4.78 2.98 -4.76
C GLN A 30 -5.97 3.89 -5.04
N ARG A 31 -7.16 3.35 -5.34
CA ARG A 31 -8.37 4.17 -5.56
C ARG A 31 -8.78 4.96 -4.32
N CYS A 32 -8.65 4.36 -3.14
CA CYS A 32 -8.90 5.04 -1.87
C CYS A 32 -7.88 6.16 -1.62
N TRP A 33 -6.61 5.92 -1.95
CA TRP A 33 -5.56 6.93 -1.91
C TRP A 33 -5.88 8.13 -2.82
N ASP A 34 -6.23 7.87 -4.08
CA ASP A 34 -6.50 8.92 -5.07
C ASP A 34 -7.77 9.71 -4.75
N ALA A 35 -8.80 9.04 -4.23
CA ALA A 35 -10.01 9.71 -3.75
C ALA A 35 -9.73 10.57 -2.51
N ALA A 36 -8.87 10.09 -1.61
CA ALA A 36 -8.45 10.82 -0.43
C ALA A 36 -7.60 12.04 -0.79
N SER A 37 -6.63 11.92 -1.71
CA SER A 37 -5.74 13.03 -2.10
C SER A 37 -6.39 14.02 -3.07
N SER A 38 -7.58 13.72 -3.59
CA SER A 38 -8.28 14.60 -4.50
C SER A 38 -8.64 15.93 -3.81
N PRO A 39 -8.43 17.09 -4.46
CA PRO A 39 -8.85 18.39 -3.95
C PRO A 39 -10.38 18.46 -3.71
N SER A 40 -11.13 17.56 -4.33
CA SER A 40 -12.57 17.37 -4.13
C SER A 40 -12.95 16.84 -2.73
N ALA A 41 -11.99 16.26 -1.98
CA ALA A 41 -12.18 15.81 -0.60
C ALA A 41 -12.26 16.98 0.40
N GLY A 42 -12.11 18.22 -0.07
CA GLY A 42 -12.60 19.44 0.58
C GLY A 42 -11.88 19.86 1.86
N SER A 43 -10.73 19.27 2.20
CA SER A 43 -10.12 19.50 3.52
C SER A 43 -8.63 19.13 3.64
N ILE A 44 -7.95 18.97 2.50
CA ILE A 44 -6.54 18.58 2.46
C ILE A 44 -5.75 19.70 1.81
N ASP A 45 -4.97 20.42 2.62
CA ASP A 45 -4.00 21.43 2.21
C ASP A 45 -2.66 20.75 1.91
N CYS A 46 -2.71 19.75 1.04
CA CYS A 46 -1.53 19.03 0.57
C CYS A 46 -1.70 18.82 -0.94
N ASP A 47 -0.61 19.02 -1.69
CA ASP A 47 -0.59 18.60 -3.08
C ASP A 47 -0.73 17.06 -3.14
N PRO A 48 -1.50 16.49 -4.08
CA PRO A 48 -1.66 15.04 -4.20
C PRO A 48 -0.34 14.29 -4.48
N SER A 49 0.72 14.98 -4.90
CA SER A 49 2.06 14.45 -5.06
C SER A 49 2.98 14.70 -3.86
N ASP A 50 2.57 15.51 -2.89
CA ASP A 50 3.30 15.73 -1.63
C ASP A 50 2.97 14.61 -0.63
N PHE A 51 3.64 13.47 -0.83
CA PHE A 51 3.45 12.29 0.00
C PHE A 51 3.76 12.53 1.48
N ASP A 52 4.71 13.41 1.80
CA ASP A 52 5.05 13.73 3.18
C ASP A 52 3.92 14.51 3.86
N CYS A 53 3.40 15.54 3.20
CA CYS A 53 2.24 16.29 3.68
C CYS A 53 1.02 15.37 3.85
N LEU A 54 0.69 14.55 2.83
CA LEU A 54 -0.43 13.62 2.89
C LEU A 54 -0.30 12.64 4.06
N CYS A 55 0.89 12.07 4.27
CA CYS A 55 1.14 11.10 5.34
C CYS A 55 1.19 11.69 6.75
N HIS A 56 1.24 13.01 6.89
CA HIS A 56 1.08 13.71 8.17
C HIS A 56 -0.29 14.41 8.30
N ASN A 57 -1.09 14.47 7.23
CA ASN A 57 -2.41 15.07 7.24
C ASN A 57 -3.46 14.11 7.80
N GLY A 58 -3.98 14.43 8.99
CA GLY A 58 -4.97 13.58 9.67
C GLY A 58 -6.27 13.37 8.88
N ASN A 59 -6.76 14.38 8.14
CA ASN A 59 -7.99 14.25 7.36
C ASN A 59 -7.82 13.26 6.21
N PHE A 60 -6.69 13.36 5.49
CA PHE A 60 -6.32 12.41 4.46
C PHE A 60 -6.25 10.98 5.02
N LEU A 61 -5.49 10.77 6.10
CA LEU A 61 -5.30 9.45 6.69
C LEU A 61 -6.61 8.82 7.17
N ILE A 62 -7.49 9.61 7.78
CA ILE A 62 -8.82 9.14 8.22
C ILE A 62 -9.66 8.75 7.00
N PHE A 63 -9.71 9.57 5.96
CA PHE A 63 -10.51 9.27 4.78
C PHE A 63 -9.99 8.02 4.06
N ALA A 64 -8.68 7.96 3.80
CA ALA A 64 -8.04 6.83 3.13
C ALA A 64 -8.26 5.54 3.93
N SER A 65 -8.06 5.57 5.25
CA SER A 65 -8.28 4.41 6.13
C SER A 65 -9.74 3.97 6.18
N ARG A 66 -10.69 4.92 6.19
CA ARG A 66 -12.12 4.59 6.18
C ARG A 66 -12.56 4.00 4.84
N CYS A 67 -11.98 4.48 3.74
CA CYS A 67 -12.22 3.93 2.43
C CYS A 67 -11.71 2.48 2.33
N THR A 68 -10.51 2.20 2.85
CA THR A 68 -9.90 0.85 2.77
C THR A 68 -10.50 -0.17 3.73
N MET A 69 -11.32 0.24 4.72
CA MET A 69 -12.01 -0.70 5.63
C MET A 69 -12.91 -1.71 4.91
N ASN A 70 -13.42 -1.37 3.72
CA ASN A 70 -14.24 -2.27 2.92
C ASN A 70 -13.44 -3.07 1.88
N CYS A 71 -12.12 -2.91 1.85
CA CYS A 71 -11.21 -3.67 1.00
C CYS A 71 -10.63 -4.89 1.75
N ASP A 72 -9.84 -5.70 1.04
CA ASP A 72 -9.03 -6.77 1.63
C ASP A 72 -7.87 -6.25 2.50
N ASP A 73 -7.21 -7.14 3.24
CA ASP A 73 -6.14 -6.77 4.18
C ASP A 73 -4.89 -6.17 3.51
N ALA A 74 -4.60 -6.51 2.25
CA ALA A 74 -3.46 -5.93 1.52
C ALA A 74 -3.76 -4.47 1.13
N ALA A 75 -4.99 -4.18 0.69
CA ALA A 75 -5.46 -2.82 0.46
C ALA A 75 -5.48 -1.96 1.75
N ARG A 76 -5.79 -2.57 2.91
CA ARG A 76 -5.72 -1.89 4.23
C ARG A 76 -4.29 -1.53 4.62
N ALA A 77 -3.33 -2.40 4.30
CA ALA A 77 -1.90 -2.14 4.54
C ALA A 77 -1.31 -1.07 3.59
N PHE A 78 -1.98 -0.77 2.47
CA PHE A 78 -1.50 0.14 1.44
C PHE A 78 -1.08 1.52 1.97
N VAL A 79 -1.98 2.20 2.70
CA VAL A 79 -1.71 3.53 3.27
C VAL A 79 -0.55 3.49 4.26
N SER A 80 -0.51 2.46 5.12
CA SER A 80 0.57 2.26 6.08
C SER A 80 1.92 2.04 5.40
N ASN A 81 1.96 1.21 4.36
CA ASN A 81 3.19 0.93 3.61
C ASN A 81 3.69 2.15 2.85
N ARG A 82 2.77 2.93 2.26
CA ARG A 82 3.10 4.14 1.51
C ARG A 82 3.58 5.28 2.42
N CYS A 83 3.05 5.35 3.64
CA CYS A 83 3.44 6.36 4.63
C CYS A 83 4.60 5.96 5.55
N ALA A 84 4.96 4.68 5.62
CA ALA A 84 6.10 4.19 6.41
C ALA A 84 7.41 5.00 6.24
N PRO A 85 7.85 5.37 5.01
CA PRO A 85 9.10 6.13 4.85
C PRO A 85 9.02 7.58 5.39
N PHE A 86 7.81 8.12 5.59
CA PHE A 86 7.59 9.50 6.04
C PHE A 86 7.29 9.59 7.54
N THR A 87 6.70 8.54 8.12
CA THR A 87 6.28 8.52 9.53
C THR A 87 7.25 7.78 10.44
N SER A 88 8.19 7.02 9.88
CA SER A 88 9.27 6.41 10.65
C SER A 88 10.26 7.49 11.08
N THR A 89 10.26 7.85 12.36
CA THR A 89 11.35 8.64 12.94
C THR A 89 12.68 7.92 12.61
N PRO A 90 13.73 8.62 12.14
CA PRO A 90 15.04 8.00 12.01
C PRO A 90 15.36 7.30 13.33
N ALA A 91 15.68 6.01 13.28
CA ALA A 91 16.06 5.27 14.47
C ALA A 91 17.11 6.10 15.20
N ALA A 92 16.81 6.51 16.44
CA ALA A 92 17.72 7.29 17.24
C ALA A 92 19.09 6.58 17.24
N PRO A 93 20.20 7.31 17.05
CA PRO A 93 21.51 6.68 16.99
C PRO A 93 21.69 5.86 18.27
N THR A 94 21.89 4.56 18.10
CA THR A 94 22.17 3.65 19.21
C THR A 94 23.39 4.21 19.94
N PRO A 95 23.30 4.57 21.23
CA PRO A 95 24.46 5.05 21.95
C PRO A 95 25.52 3.94 21.92
N VAL A 96 26.65 4.21 21.26
CA VAL A 96 27.82 3.35 21.30
C VAL A 96 28.33 3.41 22.73
N ALA A 97 28.05 2.37 23.51
CA ALA A 97 28.65 2.21 24.83
C ALA A 97 30.16 2.17 24.65
N THR A 98 30.84 3.23 25.07
CA THR A 98 32.30 3.28 25.09
C THR A 98 32.77 2.62 26.38
N ALA A 99 33.39 1.44 26.21
CA ALA A 99 34.24 0.65 27.12
C ALA A 99 33.90 0.63 28.62
#